data_AF-A0A379AI65-F1
#
_entry.id   AF-A0A379AI65-F1
#
_cell.length_a   1.000
_cell.length_b   1.000
_cell.length_c   1.000
_cell.angle_alpha   90.00
_cell.angle_beta   90.00
_cell.angle_gamma   90.00
#
_symmetry.space_group_name_H-M   'P 1'
#
loop_
_entity.id
_entity.type
_entity.pdbx_description
1 polymer ?
#
loop_
_entity_poly.entity_id
_entity_poly.type
_entity_poly.pdbx_seq_one_letter_code
_entity_poly.pdbx_strand_id
1 'polypeptide(L)'
;MARQMQEYAVHSVLSWFRRFDDYRLQQQQQCWQPLPAYTRENFTIGILGAGVLGQSVAESLKTLGIPVTRLEPLTQKKLMA
;
A
#
# COMPACT_ATOMS: atom_id res chain seq x y z
N MET A 1 -5.09 14.43 -12.31
CA MET A 1 -5.49 13.02 -12.09
C MET A 1 -4.40 12.22 -11.38
N ALA A 2 -3.17 12.13 -11.92
CA ALA A 2 -2.07 11.39 -11.27
C ALA A 2 -1.82 11.81 -9.81
N ARG A 3 -1.78 13.11 -9.50
CA ARG A 3 -1.60 13.63 -8.13
C ARG A 3 -2.69 13.16 -7.15
N GLN A 4 -3.96 13.15 -7.58
CA GLN A 4 -5.06 12.69 -6.72
C GLN A 4 -4.93 11.19 -6.41
N MET A 5 -4.48 10.39 -7.37
CA MET A 5 -4.18 8.97 -7.14
C MET A 5 -2.99 8.77 -6.22
N GLN A 6 -1.94 9.59 -6.34
CA GLN A 6 -0.82 9.59 -5.40
C GLN A 6 -1.28 9.91 -3.98
N GLU A 7 -2.05 10.99 -3.80
CA GLU A 7 -2.59 11.40 -2.50
C GLU A 7 -3.43 10.29 -1.86
N TYR A 8 -4.34 9.70 -2.63
CA TYR A 8 -5.19 8.62 -2.16
C TYR A 8 -4.38 7.36 -1.81
N ALA A 9 -3.46 6.94 -2.69
CA ALA A 9 -2.64 5.75 -2.48
C ALA A 9 -1.73 5.91 -1.26
N VAL A 10 -1.06 7.07 -1.13
CA VAL A 10 -0.22 7.38 0.04
C VAL A 10 -1.05 7.39 1.32
N HIS A 11 -2.21 8.04 1.32
CA HIS A 11 -3.10 8.08 2.48
C HIS A 11 -3.52 6.67 2.93
N SER A 12 -3.98 5.83 2.00
CA SER A 12 -4.38 4.45 2.30
C SER A 12 -3.20 3.64 2.83
N VAL A 13 -2.05 3.69 2.15
CA VAL A 13 -0.85 2.95 2.56
C VAL A 13 -0.38 3.35 3.96
N LEU A 14 -0.35 4.65 4.27
CA LEU A 14 0.02 5.13 5.61
C LEU A 14 -1.01 4.73 6.67
N SER A 15 -2.30 4.72 6.33
CA SER A 15 -3.36 4.33 7.26
C SER A 15 -3.22 2.87 7.69
N TRP A 16 -2.94 1.99 6.73
CA TRP A 16 -2.64 0.58 6.99
C TRP A 16 -1.31 0.39 7.73
N PHE A 17 -0.24 1.05 7.28
CA PHE A 17 1.09 0.96 7.90
C PHE A 17 1.10 1.43 9.37
N ARG A 18 0.28 2.43 9.71
CA ARG A 18 0.11 2.95 11.07
C ARG A 18 -1.02 2.28 11.87
N ARG A 19 -1.70 1.29 11.28
CA ARG A 19 -2.78 0.55 11.94
C ARG A 19 -3.91 1.46 12.43
N PHE A 20 -4.21 2.52 11.68
CA PHE A 20 -5.28 3.45 12.07
C PHE A 20 -6.65 2.78 12.15
N ASP A 21 -6.87 1.74 11.33
CA ASP A 21 -8.08 0.94 11.40
C ASP A 21 -8.18 0.15 12.72
N ASP A 22 -7.10 -0.48 13.17
CA ASP A 22 -7.08 -1.19 14.45
C ASP A 22 -7.27 -0.23 15.63
N TYR A 23 -6.62 0.94 15.60
CA TYR A 23 -6.79 1.96 16.63
C TYR A 23 -8.20 2.55 16.62
N ARG A 24 -8.85 2.65 15.45
CA ARG A 24 -10.27 3.06 15.37
C ARG A 24 -11.18 2.03 16.05
N LEU A 25 -10.92 0.74 15.86
CA LEU A 25 -11.66 -0.33 16.55
C LEU A 25 -11.43 -0.30 18.06
N GLN A 26 -10.17 -0.13 18.49
CA GLN A 26 -9.84 0.03 19.91
C GLN A 26 -10.55 1.23 20.54
N GLN A 27 -10.57 2.37 19.84
CA GLN A 27 -11.26 3.57 20.29
C GLN A 27 -12.76 3.33 20.47
N GLN A 28 -13.42 2.64 19.53
CA GLN A 28 -14.83 2.28 19.64
C GLN A 28 -15.11 1.36 20.84
N GLN A 29 -14.15 0.50 21.18
CA GLN A 29 -14.21 -0.38 22.36
C GLN A 29 -13.75 0.32 23.65
N GLN A 30 -13.38 1.61 23.58
CA GLN A 30 -12.81 2.38 24.69
C GLN A 30 -11.57 1.71 25.30
N CYS A 31 -10.86 0.93 24.49
CA CYS A 31 -9.66 0.21 24.88
C CYS A 31 -8.43 1.02 24.46
N TRP A 32 -7.47 1.19 25.38
CA TRP A 32 -6.19 1.79 25.07
C TRP A 32 -5.10 0.72 25.10
N GLN A 33 -4.67 0.25 23.93
CA GLN A 33 -3.62 -0.75 23.84
C GLN A 33 -2.64 -0.43 22.69
N PRO A 34 -1.41 -0.02 22.99
CA PRO A 34 -0.39 0.19 21.96
C PRO A 34 -0.14 -1.10 21.17
N LEU A 35 -0.25 -1.00 19.86
CA LEU A 35 -0.01 -2.09 18.93
C LEU A 35 1.43 -2.05 18.40
N PRO A 36 2.07 -3.21 18.19
CA PRO A 36 3.40 -3.25 17.60
C PRO A 36 3.37 -2.60 16.22
N ALA A 37 4.32 -1.69 15.98
CA ALA A 37 4.47 -1.00 14.71
C ALA A 37 5.00 -1.95 13.63
N TYR A 38 4.54 -1.78 12.41
CA TYR A 38 5.13 -2.47 11.26
C TYR A 38 6.49 -1.87 10.92
N THR A 39 7.41 -2.75 10.53
CA THR A 39 8.68 -2.36 9.91
C THR A 39 8.45 -2.16 8.42
N ARG A 40 9.15 -1.20 7.81
CA ARG A 40 8.93 -0.85 6.39
C ARG A 40 9.33 -2.01 5.47
N GLU A 41 10.33 -2.78 5.88
CA GLU A 41 10.88 -3.91 5.13
C GLU A 41 9.86 -5.03 4.97
N ASN A 42 8.97 -5.21 5.95
CA ASN A 42 7.92 -6.24 5.91
C ASN A 42 6.65 -5.75 5.22
N PHE A 43 6.60 -4.49 4.77
CA PHE A 43 5.41 -3.86 4.22
C PHE A 43 5.56 -3.60 2.72
N THR A 44 5.53 -4.67 1.92
CA THR A 44 5.67 -4.58 0.46
C THR A 44 4.32 -4.29 -0.21
N ILE A 45 4.28 -3.24 -1.03
CA ILE A 45 3.08 -2.85 -1.80
C ILE A 45 3.18 -3.37 -3.23
N GLY A 46 2.19 -4.15 -3.64
CA GLY A 46 2.02 -4.60 -5.02
C GLY A 46 1.15 -3.63 -5.82
N ILE A 47 1.68 -3.09 -6.93
CA ILE A 47 0.90 -2.26 -7.86
C ILE A 47 0.54 -3.10 -9.08
N LEU A 48 -0.76 -3.35 -9.24
CA LEU A 48 -1.32 -4.03 -10.41
C LEU A 48 -1.68 -2.98 -11.48
N GLY A 49 -1.03 -3.07 -12.63
CA GLY A 49 -1.19 -2.11 -13.73
C GLY A 49 -0.08 -1.04 -13.76
N ALA A 50 0.94 -1.29 -14.57
CA ALA A 50 2.12 -0.43 -14.71
C ALA A 50 1.96 0.69 -15.77
N GLY A 51 0.77 1.28 -15.85
CA GLY A 51 0.56 2.47 -16.68
C GLY A 51 1.15 3.73 -16.04
N VAL A 52 0.96 4.89 -16.67
CA VAL A 52 1.45 6.20 -16.20
C VAL A 52 1.02 6.51 -14.76
N LEU A 53 -0.21 6.13 -14.39
CA LEU A 53 -0.76 6.35 -13.06
C LEU A 53 -0.12 5.43 -12.01
N GLY A 54 0.06 4.15 -12.34
CA GLY A 54 0.70 3.17 -11.45
C GLY A 54 2.16 3.50 -11.17
N GLN A 55 2.89 3.99 -12.19
CA GLN A 55 4.27 4.44 -12.03
C GLN A 55 4.38 5.70 -11.15
N SER A 56 3.51 6.69 -11.38
CA SER A 56 3.44 7.91 -10.57
C SER A 56 3.18 7.61 -9.09
N VAL A 57 2.31 6.64 -8.78
CA VAL A 57 2.07 6.17 -7.41
C VAL A 57 3.28 5.41 -6.85
N ALA A 58 3.91 4.54 -7.65
CA ALA A 58 5.10 3.79 -7.25
C ALA A 58 6.25 4.72 -6.82
N GLU A 59 6.47 5.80 -7.56
CA GLU A 59 7.50 6.80 -7.26
C GLU A 59 7.22 7.50 -5.92
N SER A 60 5.97 7.92 -5.67
CA SER A 60 5.61 8.52 -4.39
C SER A 60 5.81 7.57 -3.21
N LEU A 61 5.45 6.30 -3.36
CA LEU A 61 5.61 5.29 -2.31
C LEU A 61 7.08 4.93 -2.07
N LYS A 62 7.92 4.92 -3.12
CA LYS A 62 9.37 4.74 -2.99
C LYS A 62 10.01 5.87 -2.19
N THR A 63 9.59 7.12 -2.39
CA THR A 63 10.07 8.27 -1.60
C THR A 63 9.77 8.13 -0.10
N LEU A 64 8.70 7.41 0.26
CA LEU A 64 8.35 7.11 1.66
C LEU A 64 9.18 5.95 2.27
N GLY A 65 10.06 5.32 1.48
CA GLY A 65 10.88 4.18 1.89
C GLY A 65 10.10 2.87 1.97
N ILE A 66 8.96 2.78 1.28
CA ILE A 66 8.13 1.57 1.25
C ILE A 66 8.56 0.72 0.04
N PRO A 67 8.85 -0.58 0.21
CA PRO A 67 9.17 -1.45 -0.92
C PRO A 67 7.94 -1.61 -1.83
N VAL A 68 8.14 -1.37 -3.13
CA VAL A 68 7.08 -1.45 -4.15
C VAL A 68 7.45 -2.47 -5.20
N THR A 69 6.54 -3.41 -5.46
CA THR A 69 6.68 -4.45 -6.49
C THR A 69 5.59 -4.27 -7.53
N ARG A 70 5.95 -4.40 -8.81
CA ARG A 70 4.97 -4.48 -9.89
C ARG A 70 4.36 -5.88 -9.90
N LEU A 71 3.03 -5.95 -9.90
CA LEU A 71 2.33 -7.20 -10.12
C LEU A 71 1.92 -7.25 -11.60
N GLU A 72 2.41 -8.27 -12.31
CA GLU A 72 1.92 -8.60 -13.64
C GLU A 72 0.78 -9.63 -13.50
N PRO A 73 -0.31 -9.49 -14.27
CA PRO A 73 -1.38 -10.47 -14.24
C PRO A 73 -0.84 -11.82 -14.72
N LEU A 74 -1.05 -12.88 -13.94
CA LEU A 74 -0.61 -14.26 -14.21
C LEU A 74 -1.28 -14.90 -15.46
N THR A 75 -1.88 -14.12 -16.35
CA THR A 75 -2.71 -14.60 -17.46
C THR A 75 -1.91 -14.98 -18.72
N GLN A 76 -0.59 -14.79 -18.77
CA GLN A 76 0.23 -15.14 -19.95
C GLN A 76 0.93 -16.50 -19.89
N LYS A 77 0.79 -17.28 -18.80
CA LYS A 77 1.47 -18.59 -18.67
C LYS A 77 0.61 -19.81 -19.01
N LYS A 78 -0.53 -19.64 -19.70
CA LYS A 78 -1.44 -20.74 -20.06
C LYS A 78 -1.83 -20.82 -21.56
N LEU A 79 -1.09 -20.12 -22.45
CA LEU A 79 -1.32 -20.19 -23.90
C LEU A 79 -0.11 -20.72 -24.70
N MET A 80 0.80 -21.46 -24.04
CA MET A 80 1.84 -22.26 -24.71
C MET A 80 2.06 -23.57 -23.96
N ALA A 81 1.01 -24.38 -23.84
CA ALA A 81 1.08 -25.81 -23.57
C ALA A 81 0.00 -26.50 -24.41
#